data_AF-A0A7Y7IC83-F1
#
_entry.id   AF-A0A7Y7IC83-F1
#
_cell.length_a   1.000
_cell.length_b   1.000
_cell.length_c   1.000
_cell.angle_alpha   90.00
_cell.angle_beta   90.00
_cell.angle_gamma   90.00
#
_symmetry.space_group_name_H-M   'P 1'
#
loop_
_entity.id
_entity.type
_entity.pdbx_description
1 polymer ?
#
loop_
_entity_poly.entity_id
_entity_poly.type
_entity_poly.pdbx_seq_one_letter_code
_entity_poly.pdbx_strand_id
1 'polypeptide(L)' 'MPRCRPAVGEPDESQRLSNRKKSKVRAQVEHVFGVIKRLWGLSKVRYRGLHKNATRAFTALALANIYMSRGLLLVRVRP' A
#
# COMPACT_ATOMS: atom_id res chain seq x y z
N MET A 1 -28.13 24.64 18.05
CA MET A 1 -26.84 24.59 18.77
C MET A 1 -25.71 24.37 17.77
N PRO A 2 -24.87 25.36 17.45
CA PRO A 2 -23.71 25.15 16.59
C PRO A 2 -22.57 24.55 17.42
N ARG A 3 -22.03 23.40 17.00
CA ARG A 3 -20.80 22.85 17.60
C ARG A 3 -19.61 23.60 17.00
N CYS A 4 -18.92 24.42 17.79
CA CYS A 4 -17.61 24.95 17.42
C CYS A 4 -16.64 23.78 17.27
N ARG A 5 -16.14 23.55 16.05
CA ARG A 5 -15.05 22.60 15.79
C ARG A 5 -13.79 23.19 16.45
N PRO A 6 -13.09 22.49 17.35
CA PRO A 6 -11.89 23.06 17.96
C PRO A 6 -10.87 23.36 16.87
N ALA A 7 -10.19 24.50 17.01
CA ALA A 7 -9.08 24.87 16.14
C ALA A 7 -8.03 23.77 16.22
N VAL A 8 -7.76 23.10 15.10
CA VAL A 8 -6.63 22.19 14.99
C VAL A 8 -5.39 23.08 15.09
N GLY A 9 -4.71 23.01 16.23
CA GLY A 9 -3.47 23.76 16.46
C GLY A 9 -2.48 23.52 15.34
N GLU A 10 -1.74 24.56 14.98
CA GLU A 10 -0.67 24.51 13.99
C GLU A 10 0.25 23.31 14.31
N PRO A 11 0.47 22.37 13.38
CA PRO A 11 1.31 21.23 13.66
C PRO A 11 2.74 21.72 13.91
N ASP A 12 3.29 21.34 15.05
CA ASP A 12 4.68 21.59 15.44
C ASP A 12 5.65 21.06 14.36
N GLU A 13 6.84 21.65 14.24
CA GLU A 13 7.79 21.31 13.17
C GLU A 13 8.18 19.81 13.18
N SER A 14 8.30 19.24 14.38
CA SER A 14 8.51 17.80 14.58
C SER A 14 7.36 16.94 14.02
N GLN A 15 6.11 17.42 14.17
CA GLN A 15 4.93 16.75 13.63
C GLN A 15 4.89 16.84 12.10
N ARG A 16 5.30 17.98 11.52
CA ARG A 16 5.39 18.16 10.05
C ARG A 16 6.39 17.18 9.43
N LEU A 17 7.58 17.05 10.01
CA LEU A 17 8.61 16.12 9.56
C LEU A 17 8.15 14.66 9.66
N SER A 18 7.51 14.30 10.78
CA SER A 18 6.95 12.97 10.99
C SER A 18 5.84 12.66 9.99
N ASN A 19 4.94 13.62 9.72
CA ASN A 19 3.86 13.42 8.77
C ASN A 19 4.39 13.30 7.33
N ARG A 20 5.45 14.02 6.95
CA ARG A 20 6.09 13.88 5.64
C ARG A 20 6.64 12.47 5.42
N LYS A 21 7.31 11.89 6.42
CA LYS A 21 7.77 10.50 6.37
C LYS A 21 6.60 9.52 6.26
N LYS A 22 5.56 9.68 7.08
CA LYS A 22 4.34 8.84 7.05
C LYS A 22 3.64 8.91 5.71
N SER A 23 3.48 10.10 5.13
CA SER A 23 2.87 10.30 3.80
C SER A 23 3.66 9.60 2.69
N LYS A 24 5.00 9.68 2.72
CA LYS A 24 5.85 8.99 1.73
C LYS A 24 5.64 7.47 1.79
N VAL A 25 5.61 6.90 2.99
CA VAL A 25 5.35 5.46 3.19
C VAL A 25 3.94 5.09 2.75
N ARG A 26 2.92 5.90 3.11
CA ARG A 26 1.53 5.68 2.67
C ARG A 26 1.41 5.61 1.15
N ALA A 27 2.00 6.55 0.43
CA ALA A 27 1.95 6.57 -1.03
C ALA A 27 2.57 5.31 -1.66
N GLN A 28 3.70 4.82 -1.14
CA GLN A 28 4.33 3.58 -1.61
C GLN A 28 3.44 2.36 -1.36
N VAL A 29 2.87 2.26 -0.15
CA VAL A 29 2.03 1.13 0.26
C VAL A 29 0.70 1.14 -0.51
N GLU A 30 0.06 2.30 -0.67
CA GLU A 30 -1.16 2.47 -1.46
C GLU A 30 -0.96 2.05 -2.92
N HIS A 31 0.20 2.35 -3.51
CA HIS A 31 0.54 1.90 -4.85
C HIS A 31 0.56 0.37 -4.94
N VAL A 32 1.26 -0.31 -4.03
CA VAL A 32 1.32 -1.79 -3.97
C VAL A 32 -0.07 -2.39 -3.82
N PHE A 33 -0.88 -1.87 -2.89
CA PHE A 33 -2.25 -2.34 -2.71
C PHE A 33 -3.14 -2.06 -3.92
N GLY A 34 -2.92 -0.95 -4.62
CA GLY A 34 -3.58 -0.62 -5.87
C GLY A 34 -3.26 -1.65 -6.97
N VAL A 35 -1.97 -1.98 -7.14
CA VAL A 35 -1.51 -3.05 -8.07
C VAL A 35 -2.18 -4.37 -7.70
N ILE A 36 -2.15 -4.77 -6.43
CA ILE A 36 -2.69 -6.06 -5.99
C ILE A 36 -4.19 -6.17 -6.22
N LYS A 37 -4.94 -5.13 -5.84
CA LYS A 37 -6.40 -5.13 -5.98
C LYS A 37 -6.82 -5.07 -7.46
N ARG A 38 -6.10 -4.30 -8.29
CA ARG A 38 -6.48 -4.06 -9.69
C ARG A 38 -6.01 -5.17 -10.64
N LEU A 39 -4.78 -5.66 -10.51
CA LEU A 39 -4.25 -6.72 -11.39
C LEU A 39 -4.71 -8.11 -10.97
N TRP A 40 -4.72 -8.43 -9.66
CA TRP A 40 -5.05 -9.77 -9.17
C TRP A 40 -6.48 -9.92 -8.63
N GLY A 41 -7.30 -8.87 -8.69
CA GLY A 41 -8.72 -8.94 -8.36
C GLY A 41 -9.00 -9.34 -6.91
N LEU A 42 -8.13 -8.94 -5.99
CA LEU A 42 -8.25 -9.19 -4.54
C LEU A 42 -9.15 -8.18 -3.81
N SER A 43 -9.93 -7.38 -4.54
CA SER A 43 -10.84 -6.38 -3.98
C SER A 43 -11.94 -6.96 -3.07
N LYS A 44 -12.29 -8.25 -3.26
CA LYS A 44 -13.23 -8.99 -2.39
C LYS A 44 -12.59 -10.29 -1.91
N VAL A 45 -12.65 -10.53 -0.60
CA VAL A 45 -12.31 -11.81 0.00
C VAL A 45 -13.34 -12.84 -0.46
N ARG A 46 -12.87 -14.02 -0.91
CA ARG A 46 -13.76 -15.14 -1.21
C ARG A 46 -14.03 -15.89 0.08
N TYR A 47 -15.30 -16.19 0.36
CA TYR A 47 -15.72 -17.05 1.47
C TYR A 47 -15.38 -18.52 1.17
N ARG A 48 -14.08 -18.84 1.15
CA ARG A 48 -13.55 -20.21 0.99
C ARG A 48 -12.69 -20.66 2.17
N GLY A 49 -12.64 -19.86 3.24
CA GLY A 49 -11.85 -20.09 4.45
C GLY A 49 -10.67 -19.13 4.57
N LEU A 50 -10.34 -18.74 5.81
CA LEU A 50 -9.32 -17.74 6.12
C LEU A 50 -7.93 -18.16 5.62
N HIS A 51 -7.58 -19.44 5.80
CA HIS A 51 -6.28 -19.98 5.36
C HIS A 51 -6.10 -19.86 3.84
N LYS A 52 -7.11 -20.26 3.06
CA LYS A 52 -7.05 -20.19 1.58
C LYS A 52 -6.97 -18.74 1.08
N ASN A 53 -7.61 -17.80 1.77
CA ASN A 53 -7.50 -16.39 1.44
C ASN A 53 -6.12 -15.81 1.81
N ALA A 54 -5.56 -16.20 2.96
CA ALA A 54 -4.24 -15.76 3.38
C ALA A 54 -3.16 -16.21 2.40
N THR A 55 -3.13 -17.50 2.02
CA THR A 55 -2.17 -18.00 1.02
C THR A 55 -2.26 -17.23 -0.29
N ARG A 56 -3.48 -16.95 -0.79
CA ARG A 56 -3.69 -16.17 -2.01
C ARG A 56 -3.19 -14.73 -1.88
N ALA A 57 -3.35 -14.11 -0.72
CA ALA A 57 -2.84 -12.76 -0.45
C ALA A 57 -1.30 -12.75 -0.41
N PHE A 58 -0.67 -13.74 0.23
CA PHE A 58 0.79 -13.87 0.26
C PHE A 58 1.39 -14.05 -1.13
N THR A 59 0.80 -14.92 -1.97
CA THR A 59 1.25 -15.11 -3.34
C THR A 59 1.11 -13.83 -4.17
N ALA A 60 0.00 -13.10 -4.02
CA ALA A 60 -0.20 -11.85 -4.73
C ALA A 60 0.78 -10.75 -4.29
N LEU A 61 1.12 -10.70 -3.00
CA LEU A 61 2.12 -9.77 -2.48
C LEU A 61 3.53 -10.10 -3.01
N ALA A 62 3.89 -11.38 -3.06
CA ALA A 62 5.17 -11.81 -3.64
C ALA A 62 5.26 -11.42 -5.12
N LEU A 63 4.19 -11.65 -5.89
CA LEU A 63 4.12 -11.23 -7.29
C LEU A 63 4.15 -9.70 -7.45
N ALA A 64 3.54 -8.94 -6.54
CA ALA A 64 3.61 -7.47 -6.51
C ALA A 64 5.05 -7.00 -6.42
N ASN A 65 5.83 -7.63 -5.54
CA ASN A 65 7.23 -7.30 -5.35
C ASN A 65 8.05 -7.57 -6.62
N ILE A 66 7.86 -8.73 -7.25
CA ILE A 66 8.51 -9.08 -8.52
C ILE A 66 8.13 -8.08 -9.63
N TYR A 67 6.85 -7.72 -9.73
CA TYR A 67 6.36 -6.76 -10.73
C TYR A 67 6.97 -5.37 -10.52
N MET A 68 7.15 -4.92 -9.28
CA MET A 68 7.86 -3.66 -8.99
C MET A 68 9.34 -3.74 -9.36
N SER A 69 9.98 -4.90 -9.13
CA SER A 69 11.37 -5.14 -9.51
C SER A 69 11.59 -5.38 -11.01
N ARG A 70 10.52 -5.43 -11.84
CA ARG A 70 10.61 -5.77 -13.28
C ARG A 70 11.63 -4.93 -14.04
N GLY A 71 11.76 -3.64 -13.72
CA GLY A 71 12.70 -2.75 -14.42
C GLY A 71 14.16 -3.18 -14.18
N LEU A 72 14.48 -3.56 -12.95
CA LEU A 72 15.82 -4.04 -12.59
C LEU A 72 16.07 -5.44 -13.14
N LEU A 73 15.07 -6.33 -13.04
CA LEU A 73 15.18 -7.71 -13.52
C LEU A 73 15.32 -7.78 -15.05
N LEU A 74 14.54 -7.00 -15.80
CA LEU A 74 14.62 -6.97 -17.26
C LEU A 74 15.91 -6.30 -17.78
N VAL A 75 16.51 -5.37 -17.03
CA VAL A 75 17.82 -4.80 -17.36
C VAL A 75 18.93 -5.81 -17.11
N ARG A 76 18.86 -6.59 -16.02
CA ARG A 76 19.86 -7.62 -15.69
C ARG A 76 19.81 -8.83 -16.62
N VAL A 77 18.63 -9.16 -17.16
CA VAL A 77 18.38 -10.33 -18.04
C VAL A 77 18.47 -9.96 -19.54
N ARG A 78 19.11 -8.83 -19.89
CA ARG A 78 19.53 -8.60 -21.28
C ARG A 78 20.69 -9.56 -21.62
N PRO A 79 20.61 -10.37 -22.68
CA PRO A 79 21.73 -11.19 -23.14
C PRO A 79 22.91 -10.32 -23.60
#